data_AF-A0A7V8SZ47-F1
#
_entry.id   AF-A0A7V8SZ47-F1
#
_cell.length_a   1.000
_cell.length_b   1.000
_cell.length_c   1.000
_cell.angle_alpha   90.00
_cell.angle_beta   90.00
_cell.angle_gamma   90.00
#
_symmetry.space_group_name_H-M   'P 1'
#
loop_
_entity.id
_entity.type
_entity.pdbx_description
1 polymer ?
#
loop_
_entity_poly.entity_id
_entity_poly.type
_entity_poly.pdbx_seq_one_letter_code
_entity_poly.pdbx_strand_id
1 'polypeptide(L)'
;CWKCHGQEGRGDGPSAATLTDSNDQPIRPYNFAAGTRFKCGETNQDLYKIFMTGLDGTPMPSFADLIKPEEAWDLVHYLRTLQVTHDSRELTLWKSTKEGAEIVKAATITGTPTGSGIKQ
;
A
#
# COMPACT_ATOMS: atom_id res chain seq x y z
N CYS A 1 1.28 -9.09 3.29
CA CYS A 1 0.99 -8.79 4.73
C CYS A 1 2.11 -7.94 5.35
N TRP A 2 2.20 -7.85 6.68
CA TRP A 2 3.04 -6.86 7.36
C TRP A 2 4.56 -7.12 7.36
N LYS A 3 5.01 -8.40 7.38
CA LYS A 3 6.45 -8.73 7.48
C LYS A 3 7.28 -8.12 6.35
N CYS A 4 6.72 -8.08 5.15
CA CYS A 4 7.34 -7.49 3.97
C CYS A 4 6.76 -6.10 3.66
N HIS A 5 5.44 -5.93 3.72
CA HIS A 5 4.83 -4.66 3.29
C HIS A 5 4.73 -3.59 4.39
N GLY A 6 5.06 -3.90 5.64
CA GLY A 6 4.84 -2.99 6.78
C GLY A 6 3.39 -2.97 7.24
N GLN A 7 3.12 -2.35 8.40
CA GLN A 7 1.76 -2.24 8.94
C GLN A 7 0.87 -1.35 8.07
N GLU A 8 1.45 -0.30 7.49
CA GLU A 8 0.75 0.66 6.65
C GLU A 8 0.87 0.36 5.15
N GLY A 9 1.44 -0.79 4.77
CA GLY A 9 1.59 -1.17 3.36
C GLY A 9 2.63 -0.34 2.59
N ARG A 10 3.60 0.28 3.27
CA ARG A 10 4.60 1.15 2.63
C ARG A 10 5.79 0.40 2.02
N GLY A 11 5.83 -0.93 2.14
CA GLY A 11 6.94 -1.75 1.67
C GLY A 11 8.18 -1.68 2.55
N ASP A 12 8.00 -1.30 3.81
CA ASP A 12 9.04 -1.06 4.83
C ASP A 12 8.96 -2.05 6.00
N GLY A 13 8.40 -3.24 5.76
CA GLY A 13 8.37 -4.31 6.75
C GLY A 13 9.77 -4.77 7.17
N PRO A 14 9.92 -5.44 8.32
CA PRO A 14 11.22 -5.87 8.84
C PRO A 14 12.01 -6.76 7.88
N SER A 15 11.33 -7.51 7.00
CA SER A 15 11.97 -8.36 6.00
C SER A 15 12.19 -7.67 4.65
N ALA A 16 11.68 -6.44 4.44
CA ALA A 16 11.67 -5.80 3.13
C ALA A 16 13.06 -5.58 2.53
N ALA A 17 14.05 -5.25 3.36
CA ALA A 17 15.41 -4.95 2.91
C ALA A 17 16.20 -6.18 2.46
N THR A 18 15.78 -7.39 2.84
CA THR A 18 16.49 -8.64 2.58
C THR A 18 15.84 -9.48 1.47
N LEU A 19 14.79 -8.97 0.82
CA LEU A 19 14.09 -9.70 -0.24
C LEU A 19 14.88 -9.65 -1.54
N THR A 20 15.07 -10.82 -2.15
CA THR A 20 15.62 -10.99 -3.50
C THR A 20 14.63 -11.72 -4.39
N ASP A 21 14.69 -11.46 -5.69
CA ASP A 21 13.95 -12.25 -6.69
C ASP A 21 14.66 -13.56 -7.00
N SER A 22 14.11 -14.36 -7.92
CA SER A 22 14.70 -15.65 -8.34
C SER A 22 16.04 -15.52 -9.06
N ASN A 23 16.46 -14.32 -9.42
CA ASN A 23 17.75 -14.01 -10.04
C ASN A 23 18.73 -13.35 -9.04
N ASP A 24 18.46 -13.48 -7.74
CA ASP A 24 19.21 -12.86 -6.63
C ASP A 24 19.28 -11.33 -6.70
N GLN A 25 18.37 -10.68 -7.43
CA GLN A 25 18.30 -9.22 -7.48
C GLN A 25 17.46 -8.68 -6.32
N PRO A 26 17.88 -7.60 -5.64
CA PRO A 26 17.08 -6.97 -4.60
C PRO A 26 15.71 -6.54 -5.11
N ILE A 27 14.64 -6.99 -4.46
CA ILE A 27 13.27 -6.62 -4.82
C ILE A 27 12.57 -5.93 -3.65
N ARG A 28 11.95 -4.78 -3.93
CA ARG A 28 11.15 -4.07 -2.94
C ARG A 28 9.66 -4.42 -3.08
N PRO A 29 8.97 -4.71 -1.97
CA PRO A 29 7.52 -4.80 -1.96
C PRO A 29 6.90 -3.47 -2.42
N TYR A 30 5.74 -3.56 -3.07
CA TYR A 30 5.04 -2.38 -3.54
C TYR A 30 4.54 -1.52 -2.36
N ASN A 31 4.66 -0.21 -2.51
CA ASN A 31 4.15 0.79 -1.56
C ASN A 31 2.74 1.21 -1.95
N PHE A 32 1.74 0.80 -1.17
CA PHE A 32 0.32 1.10 -1.41
C PHE A 32 -0.02 2.59 -1.33
N ALA A 33 0.75 3.37 -0.58
CA ALA A 33 0.59 4.82 -0.48
C ALA A 33 1.24 5.61 -1.64
N ALA A 34 1.94 4.94 -2.58
CA ALA A 34 2.59 5.63 -3.70
C ALA A 34 1.58 6.13 -4.75
N GLY A 35 0.37 5.57 -4.81
CA GLY A 35 -0.65 5.93 -5.80
C GLY A 35 -0.25 5.63 -7.26
N THR A 36 0.80 4.82 -7.48
CA THR A 36 1.26 4.43 -8.80
C THR A 36 0.65 3.09 -9.24
N ARG A 37 0.81 2.70 -10.50
CA ARG A 37 0.32 1.40 -10.99
C ARG A 37 0.98 0.22 -10.25
N PHE A 38 0.22 -0.86 -9.97
CA PHE A 38 0.82 -2.09 -9.43
C PHE A 38 1.64 -2.84 -10.49
N LYS A 39 2.55 -3.70 -10.04
CA LYS A 39 3.41 -4.49 -10.94
C LYS A 39 2.62 -5.41 -11.88
N CYS A 40 1.44 -5.88 -11.49
CA CYS A 40 0.66 -6.88 -12.23
C CYS A 40 -0.72 -6.39 -12.71
N GLY A 41 -0.96 -5.07 -12.70
CA GLY A 41 -2.22 -4.49 -13.16
C GLY A 41 -2.70 -3.32 -12.30
N GLU A 42 -3.91 -2.85 -12.54
CA GLU A 42 -4.52 -1.75 -11.77
C GLU A 42 -5.87 -2.15 -11.16
N THR A 43 -6.45 -3.25 -11.60
CA THR A 43 -7.82 -3.62 -11.24
C THR A 43 -7.86 -4.41 -9.93
N ASN A 44 -9.04 -4.47 -9.31
CA ASN A 44 -9.24 -5.29 -8.11
C ASN A 44 -9.06 -6.79 -8.43
N GLN A 45 -9.43 -7.21 -9.64
CA GLN A 45 -9.23 -8.56 -10.14
C GLN A 45 -7.74 -8.91 -10.21
N ASP A 46 -6.88 -7.96 -10.58
CA ASP A 46 -5.43 -8.18 -10.63
C ASP A 46 -4.86 -8.39 -9.24
N LEU A 47 -5.30 -7.58 -8.25
CA LEU A 47 -4.91 -7.76 -6.85
C LEU A 47 -5.38 -9.10 -6.30
N TYR A 48 -6.62 -9.50 -6.60
CA TYR A 48 -7.17 -10.79 -6.21
C TYR A 48 -6.32 -11.94 -6.75
N LYS A 49 -5.93 -11.88 -8.03
CA LYS A 49 -5.08 -12.90 -8.66
C LYS A 49 -3.75 -13.04 -7.91
N ILE A 50 -3.07 -11.94 -7.57
CA ILE A 50 -1.80 -11.99 -6.83
C ILE A 50 -1.94 -12.76 -5.52
N PHE A 51 -3.05 -12.62 -4.79
CA PHE A 51 -3.26 -13.37 -3.55
C PHE A 51 -3.47 -14.87 -3.81
N MET A 52 -4.24 -15.21 -4.85
CA MET A 52 -4.58 -16.61 -5.13
C MET A 52 -3.47 -17.37 -5.86
N THR A 53 -2.66 -16.71 -6.68
CA THR A 53 -1.60 -17.36 -7.46
C THR A 53 -0.21 -17.11 -6.89
N GLY A 54 -0.04 -16.06 -6.08
CA GLY A 54 1.28 -15.52 -5.81
C GLY A 54 1.85 -14.79 -7.02
N LEU A 55 3.11 -14.37 -6.91
CA LEU A 55 3.85 -13.74 -7.99
C LEU A 55 5.16 -14.49 -8.22
N ASP A 56 5.18 -15.31 -9.27
CA ASP A 56 6.33 -16.12 -9.65
C ASP A 56 7.59 -15.27 -9.87
N GLY A 57 8.73 -15.83 -9.46
CA GLY A 57 10.01 -15.14 -9.47
C GLY A 57 10.19 -14.14 -8.32
N THR A 58 9.18 -13.92 -7.47
CA THR A 58 9.28 -13.04 -6.29
C THR A 58 9.04 -13.81 -4.98
N PRO A 59 9.45 -13.24 -3.82
CA PRO A 59 9.13 -13.81 -2.51
C PRO A 59 7.67 -13.70 -2.08
N MET A 60 6.74 -13.33 -2.97
CA MET A 60 5.31 -13.21 -2.67
C MET A 60 4.60 -14.53 -3.02
N PRO A 61 4.30 -15.39 -2.02
CA PRO A 61 3.68 -16.70 -2.27
C PRO A 61 2.19 -16.58 -2.59
N SER A 62 1.60 -17.69 -3.05
CA SER A 62 0.14 -17.87 -3.02
C SER A 62 -0.35 -18.01 -1.58
N PHE A 63 -1.54 -17.48 -1.33
CA PHE A 63 -2.28 -17.64 -0.09
C PHE A 63 -3.56 -18.48 -0.26
N ALA A 64 -3.78 -19.09 -1.42
CA ALA A 64 -5.01 -19.84 -1.72
C ALA A 64 -5.30 -20.99 -0.72
N ASP A 65 -4.26 -21.57 -0.12
CA ASP A 65 -4.41 -22.62 0.90
C ASP A 65 -4.71 -22.06 2.31
N LEU A 66 -4.51 -20.76 2.52
CA LEU A 66 -4.62 -20.09 3.82
C LEU A 66 -5.87 -19.21 3.93
N ILE A 67 -6.38 -18.67 2.83
CA ILE A 67 -7.54 -17.77 2.81
C ILE A 67 -8.60 -18.28 1.85
N LYS A 68 -9.86 -18.04 2.19
CA LYS A 68 -10.97 -18.33 1.27
C LYS A 68 -11.06 -17.27 0.17
N PRO A 69 -11.63 -17.60 -1.01
CA PRO A 69 -11.86 -16.63 -2.08
C PRO A 69 -12.56 -15.35 -1.62
N GLU A 70 -13.54 -15.45 -0.72
CA GLU A 70 -14.28 -14.31 -0.20
C GLU A 70 -13.39 -13.39 0.66
N GLU A 71 -12.54 -13.97 1.51
CA GLU A 71 -11.59 -13.25 2.36
C GLU A 71 -10.51 -12.55 1.52
N ALA A 72 -10.13 -13.13 0.37
CA ALA A 72 -9.23 -12.48 -0.57
C ALA A 72 -9.84 -11.19 -1.16
N TRP A 73 -11.15 -11.17 -1.43
CA TRP A 73 -11.83 -9.94 -1.85
C TRP A 73 -11.87 -8.89 -0.73
N ASP A 74 -12.12 -9.29 0.51
CA ASP A 74 -12.07 -8.38 1.66
C ASP A 74 -10.68 -7.75 1.83
N LEU A 75 -9.62 -8.54 1.66
CA LEU A 75 -8.24 -8.05 1.67
C LEU A 75 -7.96 -7.07 0.52
N VAL A 76 -8.48 -7.34 -0.68
CA VAL A 76 -8.36 -6.42 -1.82
C VAL A 76 -9.01 -5.08 -1.50
N HIS A 77 -10.21 -5.08 -0.92
CA HIS A 77 -10.90 -3.86 -0.51
C HIS A 77 -10.12 -3.12 0.59
N TYR A 78 -9.58 -3.84 1.58
CA TYR A 78 -8.72 -3.26 2.60
C TYR A 78 -7.48 -2.59 1.98
N LEU A 79 -6.80 -3.23 1.03
CA LEU A 79 -5.65 -2.63 0.36
C LEU A 79 -6.00 -1.33 -0.38
N ARG A 80 -7.21 -1.21 -0.94
CA ARG A 80 -7.67 0.05 -1.55
C ARG A 80 -7.79 1.17 -0.54
N THR A 81 -8.16 0.86 0.70
CA THR A 81 -8.18 1.86 1.78
C THR A 81 -6.78 2.35 2.18
N LEU A 82 -5.70 1.68 1.76
CA LEU A 82 -4.33 2.15 1.98
C LEU A 82 -3.84 3.11 0.86
N GLN A 83 -4.61 3.26 -0.21
CA GLN A 83 -4.26 4.11 -1.36
C GLN A 83 -4.82 5.55 -1.25
N VAL A 84 -5.13 6.03 -0.04
CA VAL A 84 -5.82 7.31 0.22
C VAL A 84 -5.02 8.56 -0.20
N THR A 85 -3.79 8.40 -0.66
CA THR A 85 -2.95 9.47 -1.19
C THR A 85 -3.28 9.83 -2.65
N HIS A 86 -4.49 9.52 -3.13
CA HIS A 86 -5.00 10.17 -4.32
C HIS A 86 -5.46 11.59 -3.94
N ASP A 87 -4.60 12.57 -4.20
CA ASP A 87 -5.02 13.97 -4.21
C ASP A 87 -6.16 14.09 -5.23
N SER A 88 -7.37 14.39 -4.77
CA SER A 88 -8.45 14.73 -5.68
C SER A 88 -8.04 15.97 -6.45
N ARG A 89 -8.52 16.13 -7.69
CA ARG A 89 -8.22 17.34 -8.49
C ARG A 89 -8.59 18.62 -7.72
N GLU A 90 -9.66 18.55 -6.93
CA GLU A 90 -10.10 19.62 -6.05
C GLU A 90 -9.11 19.89 -4.91
N LEU A 91 -8.58 18.84 -4.27
CA LEU A 91 -7.55 18.96 -3.24
C LEU A 91 -6.25 19.52 -3.83
N THR A 92 -5.84 19.09 -5.02
CA THR A 92 -4.68 19.64 -5.74
C THR A 92 -4.85 21.13 -6.04
N LEU A 93 -6.05 21.53 -6.49
CA LEU A 93 -6.38 22.93 -6.74
C LEU A 93 -6.43 23.74 -5.44
N TRP A 94 -6.95 23.18 -4.35
CA TRP A 94 -6.97 23.84 -3.06
C TRP A 94 -5.56 24.04 -2.49
N LYS A 95 -4.69 23.02 -2.58
CA LYS A 95 -3.29 23.10 -2.15
C LYS A 95 -2.47 24.16 -2.90
N SER A 96 -2.87 24.54 -4.13
CA SER A 96 -2.21 25.60 -4.89
C SER A 96 -2.67 27.01 -4.51
N THR A 97 -3.76 27.14 -3.74
CA THR A 97 -4.17 28.43 -3.15
C THR A 97 -3.23 28.83 -2.01
N LYS A 98 -3.17 30.14 -1.71
CA LYS A 98 -2.35 30.68 -0.62
C LYS A 98 -2.76 30.11 0.74
N GLU A 99 -4.06 29.94 0.95
CA GLU A 99 -4.68 29.39 2.16
C GLU A 99 -4.33 27.90 2.34
N GLY A 100 -4.50 27.10 1.28
CA GLY A 100 -4.15 25.68 1.31
C GLY A 100 -2.65 25.44 1.52
N ALA A 101 -1.80 26.25 0.88
CA ALA A 101 -0.35 26.18 1.03
C ALA A 101 0.11 26.52 2.46
N GLU A 102 -0.48 27.53 3.10
CA GLU A 102 -0.17 27.89 4.50
C GLU A 102 -0.58 26.78 5.48
N ILE A 103 -1.74 26.16 5.28
CA ILE A 103 -2.23 25.05 6.12
C ILE A 103 -1.35 23.81 5.99
N VAL A 104 -0.95 23.41 4.77
CA VAL A 104 -0.04 22.27 4.57
C VAL A 104 1.32 22.53 5.23
N LYS A 105 1.82 23.77 5.15
CA LYS A 105 3.08 24.17 5.77
C LYS A 105 3.00 24.12 7.30
N ALA A 106 1.88 24.54 7.87
CA ALA A 106 1.61 24.43 9.30
C ALA A 106 1.49 22.97 9.77
N ALA A 107 0.78 22.11 9.02
CA ALA A 107 0.61 20.70 9.35
C ALA A 107 1.91 19.88 9.27
N THR A 108 2.85 20.27 8.40
CA THR A 108 4.17 19.62 8.31
C THR A 108 5.04 19.89 9.56
N ILE A 109 4.79 21.01 10.27
CA ILE A 109 5.53 21.40 11.48
C ILE A 109 4.99 20.67 12.72
N THR A 110 3.71 20.33 12.73
CA THR A 110 3.05 19.55 13.79
C THR A 110 2.83 18.12 13.26
N GLY A 111 3.84 17.24 13.38
CA GLY A 111 3.76 15.85 12.92
C GLY A 111 2.36 15.26 13.12
N THR A 112 1.72 14.89 12.01
CA THR A 112 0.33 14.45 11.97
C THR A 112 0.11 13.34 12.99
N PRO A 113 -0.89 13.44 13.88
CA PRO A 113 -1.31 12.29 14.66
C PRO A 113 -1.99 11.35 13.66
N THR A 114 -1.22 10.40 13.11
CA THR A 114 -1.82 9.20 12.53
C THR A 114 -2.71 8.62 13.62
N GLY A 115 -3.98 8.35 13.27
CA GLY A 115 -5.04 7.96 14.18
C GLY A 115 -4.77 6.65 14.91
N SER A 116 -3.86 6.69 15.89
CA SER A 116 -3.60 5.65 16.86
C SER A 116 -4.43 5.99 18.09
N GLY A 117 -5.62 5.39 18.20
CA GLY A 117 -6.47 5.66 19.34
C GLY A 117 -7.91 5.15 19.32
N ILE A 118 -8.27 4.13 18.54
CA ILE A 118 -9.38 3.27 18.95
C ILE A 118 -8.75 2.19 19.82
N LYS A 119 -8.71 2.45 21.12
CA LYS A 119 -8.39 1.43 22.12
C LYS A 119 -9.50 0.38 22.06
N GLN A 120 -9.12 -0.86 21.80
CA GLN A 120 -9.93 -2.02 22.21
C GLN A 120 -9.97 -2.09 23.74
#